data_AF-A0A7S2EN21-F1
#
_entry.id   AF-A0A7S2EN21-F1
#
_cell.length_a   1.000
_cell.length_b   1.000
_cell.length_c   1.000
_cell.angle_alpha   90.00
_cell.angle_beta   90.00
_cell.angle_gamma   90.00
#
_symmetry.space_group_name_H-M   'P 1'
#
loop_
_entity.id
_entity.type
_entity.pdbx_description
1 polymer ?
#
loop_
_entity_poly.entity_id
_entity_poly.type
_entity_poly.pdbx_seq_one_letter_code
_entity_poly.pdbx_strand_id
1 'polypeptide(L)'
;MAINAPSIDTITKSFPHPVLPSVVGQPTYETIYEIHKLIMENASAIPSTVGGGNHGHFGLVIEAPKYLQVTGVAFVAPPNPGPVPLARRPFMTPAEIENERQTHRAELVAFQTYHNCDKALQNQLITAVEERYIKGLHQGIVGYSNRTTYKFLAHLYAHYGIITPSMLQESYAKMTQPYNPAMPIKMFFEQLEAA
;
A
#
# COMPACT_ATOMS: atom_id res chain seq x y z
N MET A 1 -5.50 -28.44 7.84
CA MET A 1 -6.12 -27.55 6.84
C MET A 1 -4.99 -26.90 6.03
N ALA A 2 -5.09 -26.84 4.70
CA ALA A 2 -4.03 -26.25 3.89
C ALA A 2 -4.07 -24.72 4.01
N ILE A 3 -3.06 -24.13 4.67
CA ILE A 3 -2.73 -22.71 4.67
C ILE A 3 -2.30 -22.37 3.25
N ASN A 4 -3.19 -21.68 2.52
CA ASN A 4 -2.94 -21.16 1.19
C ASN A 4 -2.96 -19.63 1.26
N ALA A 5 -2.22 -18.97 0.38
CA ALA A 5 -2.30 -17.51 0.29
C ALA A 5 -3.70 -17.07 -0.17
N PRO A 6 -4.23 -15.96 0.35
CA PRO A 6 -5.49 -15.42 -0.12
C PRO A 6 -5.36 -14.97 -1.58
N SER A 7 -6.42 -15.17 -2.36
CA SER A 7 -6.50 -14.65 -3.73
C SER A 7 -6.62 -13.12 -3.73
N ILE A 8 -6.30 -12.48 -4.86
CA ILE A 8 -6.45 -11.03 -5.05
C ILE A 8 -7.88 -10.59 -4.71
N ASP A 9 -8.90 -11.28 -5.22
CA ASP A 9 -10.31 -10.95 -4.93
C ASP A 9 -10.66 -11.06 -3.44
N THR A 10 -10.08 -12.03 -2.75
CA THR A 10 -10.28 -12.21 -1.31
C THR A 10 -9.67 -11.05 -0.54
N ILE A 11 -8.46 -10.63 -0.92
CA ILE A 11 -7.77 -9.47 -0.35
C ILE A 11 -8.57 -8.20 -0.60
N THR A 12 -9.02 -7.97 -1.84
CA THR A 12 -9.79 -6.77 -2.20
C THR A 12 -11.09 -6.67 -1.40
N LYS A 13 -11.78 -7.79 -1.16
CA LYS A 13 -12.99 -7.83 -0.33
C LYS A 13 -12.74 -7.57 1.15
N SER A 14 -11.52 -7.82 1.64
CA SER A 14 -11.15 -7.54 3.04
C SER A 14 -10.69 -6.10 3.27
N PHE A 15 -10.54 -5.29 2.23
CA PHE A 15 -10.15 -3.90 2.39
C PHE A 15 -11.26 -3.08 3.08
N PRO A 16 -10.90 -2.23 4.06
CA PRO A 16 -11.81 -1.22 4.61
C PRO A 16 -12.41 -0.30 3.54
N HIS A 17 -11.60 0.04 2.54
CA HIS A 17 -11.98 0.88 1.39
C HIS A 17 -11.83 0.10 0.08
N PRO A 18 -12.75 -0.81 -0.26
CA PRO A 18 -12.61 -1.70 -1.42
C PRO A 18 -12.70 -0.97 -2.77
N VAL A 19 -13.33 0.22 -2.79
CA VAL A 19 -13.39 1.10 -3.96
C VAL A 19 -12.85 2.46 -3.56
N LEU A 20 -11.87 2.96 -4.31
CA LEU A 20 -11.30 4.28 -4.09
C LEU A 20 -12.14 5.34 -4.84
N PRO A 21 -12.21 6.58 -4.32
CA PRO A 21 -12.83 7.68 -5.04
C PRO A 21 -12.07 7.94 -6.35
N SER A 22 -12.82 8.17 -7.43
CA SER A 22 -12.23 8.47 -8.74
C SER A 22 -11.66 9.89 -8.76
N VAL A 23 -10.44 10.05 -9.26
CA VAL A 23 -9.83 11.37 -9.49
C VAL A 23 -10.34 11.91 -10.81
N VAL A 24 -11.21 12.91 -10.74
CA VAL A 24 -11.73 13.59 -11.92
C VAL A 24 -10.78 14.69 -12.35
N GLY A 25 -10.23 14.59 -13.56
CA GLY A 25 -9.32 15.59 -14.10
C GLY A 25 -7.88 15.41 -13.59
N GLN A 26 -7.10 16.48 -13.61
CA GLN A 26 -5.68 16.41 -13.24
C GLN A 26 -5.53 16.16 -11.74
N PRO A 27 -4.78 15.12 -11.32
CA PRO A 27 -4.48 14.91 -9.92
C PRO A 27 -3.82 16.14 -9.30
N THR A 28 -4.16 16.40 -8.05
CA THR A 28 -3.60 17.47 -7.22
C THR A 28 -2.98 16.85 -5.97
N TYR A 29 -2.17 17.62 -5.24
CA TYR A 29 -1.60 17.13 -3.99
C TYR A 29 -2.69 16.61 -3.03
N GLU A 30 -3.78 17.35 -2.87
CA GLU A 30 -4.91 16.98 -1.99
C GLU A 30 -5.54 15.65 -2.41
N THR A 31 -5.91 15.51 -3.69
CA THR A 31 -6.57 14.28 -4.18
C THR A 31 -5.65 13.06 -4.12
N ILE A 32 -4.36 13.23 -4.41
CA ILE A 32 -3.36 12.14 -4.26
C ILE A 32 -3.20 11.78 -2.79
N TYR A 33 -3.15 12.76 -1.88
CA TYR A 33 -3.03 12.53 -0.45
C TYR A 33 -4.23 11.79 0.14
N GLU A 34 -5.45 12.15 -0.24
CA GLU A 34 -6.66 11.46 0.18
C GLU A 34 -6.66 9.98 -0.26
N ILE A 35 -6.35 9.72 -1.53
CA ILE A 35 -6.27 8.34 -2.05
C ILE A 35 -5.16 7.56 -1.35
N HIS A 36 -3.99 8.19 -1.15
CA HIS A 36 -2.88 7.56 -0.47
C HIS A 36 -3.25 7.15 0.96
N LYS A 37 -4.01 7.98 1.69
CA LYS A 37 -4.52 7.64 3.02
C LYS A 37 -5.39 6.38 3.02
N LEU A 38 -6.36 6.30 2.09
CA LEU A 38 -7.24 5.14 1.97
C LEU A 38 -6.45 3.86 1.60
N ILE A 39 -5.47 3.99 0.71
CA ILE A 39 -4.57 2.90 0.33
C ILE A 39 -3.70 2.45 1.51
N MET A 40 -3.22 3.37 2.35
CA MET A 40 -2.48 3.05 3.57
C MET A 40 -3.33 2.26 4.57
N GLU A 41 -4.59 2.63 4.74
CA GLU A 41 -5.54 1.91 5.59
C GLU A 41 -5.82 0.49 5.03
N ASN A 42 -6.02 0.36 3.72
CA ASN A 42 -6.18 -0.94 3.06
C ASN A 42 -4.96 -1.84 3.21
N ALA A 43 -3.75 -1.30 3.00
CA ALA A 43 -2.50 -2.03 3.14
C ALA A 43 -2.27 -2.51 4.58
N SER A 44 -2.61 -1.67 5.56
CA SER A 44 -2.47 -1.99 6.99
C SER A 44 -3.47 -3.04 7.46
N ALA A 45 -4.65 -3.12 6.84
CA ALA A 45 -5.68 -4.09 7.19
C ALA A 45 -5.31 -5.54 6.85
N ILE A 46 -4.40 -5.75 5.89
CA ILE A 46 -3.96 -7.11 5.51
C ILE A 46 -2.81 -7.55 6.41
N PRO A 47 -3.00 -8.59 7.24
CA PRO A 47 -1.96 -9.07 8.15
C PRO A 47 -0.70 -9.49 7.40
N SER A 48 0.47 -9.15 7.94
CA SER A 48 1.76 -9.57 7.42
C SER A 48 2.60 -10.12 8.56
N THR A 49 3.51 -11.04 8.27
CA THR A 49 4.57 -11.46 9.20
C THR A 49 5.85 -10.65 8.98
N VAL A 50 5.86 -9.77 7.99
CA VAL A 50 7.01 -8.96 7.57
C VAL A 50 6.98 -7.59 8.27
N GLY A 51 8.14 -6.97 8.48
CA GLY A 51 8.23 -5.57 8.90
C GLY A 51 7.69 -5.27 10.31
N GLY A 52 7.76 -6.23 11.22
CA GLY A 52 7.26 -6.07 12.59
C GLY A 52 5.80 -6.49 12.77
N GLY A 53 5.12 -6.95 11.71
CA GLY A 53 3.86 -7.70 11.71
C GLY A 53 2.59 -6.95 12.13
N ASN A 54 2.71 -6.02 13.08
CA ASN A 54 1.60 -5.24 13.63
C ASN A 54 1.07 -4.15 12.68
N HIS A 55 1.79 -3.87 11.59
CA HIS A 55 1.46 -2.82 10.61
C HIS A 55 0.99 -3.41 9.27
N GLY A 56 0.70 -4.71 9.22
CA GLY A 56 0.25 -5.38 8.00
C GLY A 56 1.20 -5.18 6.83
N HIS A 57 0.64 -4.90 5.65
CA HIS A 57 1.40 -4.63 4.43
C HIS A 57 1.62 -3.13 4.16
N PHE A 58 1.55 -2.28 5.19
CA PHE A 58 1.77 -0.83 5.09
C PHE A 58 3.08 -0.46 4.36
N GLY A 59 4.11 -1.31 4.43
CA GLY A 59 5.38 -1.09 3.73
C GLY A 59 5.31 -1.12 2.20
N LEU A 60 4.21 -1.59 1.61
CA LEU A 60 4.01 -1.59 0.15
C LEU A 60 3.74 -0.20 -0.44
N VAL A 61 3.30 0.74 0.40
CA VAL A 61 2.73 2.03 -0.04
C VAL A 61 3.53 3.24 0.44
N ILE A 62 4.59 3.02 1.24
CA ILE A 62 5.43 4.07 1.80
C ILE A 62 6.91 3.81 1.49
N GLU A 63 7.73 4.85 1.52
CA GLU A 63 9.17 4.71 1.33
C GLU A 63 9.83 3.95 2.49
N ALA A 64 10.81 3.09 2.18
CA ALA A 64 11.46 2.22 3.16
C ALA A 64 12.07 2.95 4.38
N PRO A 65 12.78 4.10 4.23
CA PRO A 65 13.31 4.84 5.39
C PRO A 65 12.19 5.38 6.28
N LYS A 66 11.08 5.82 5.68
CA LYS A 66 9.93 6.35 6.42
C LYS A 66 9.17 5.24 7.13
N TYR A 67 9.03 4.07 6.51
CA TYR A 67 8.51 2.88 7.19
C TYR A 67 9.34 2.55 8.43
N LEU A 68 10.67 2.45 8.28
CA LEU A 68 11.58 2.13 9.37
C LEU A 68 11.49 3.15 10.51
N GLN A 69 11.34 4.44 10.18
CA GLN A 69 11.16 5.49 11.18
C GLN A 69 9.86 5.32 12.00
N VAL A 70 8.77 4.89 11.36
CA VAL A 70 7.47 4.71 12.01
C VAL A 70 7.39 3.43 12.82
N THR A 71 7.90 2.32 12.27
CA THR A 71 7.70 0.97 12.85
C THR A 71 8.90 0.47 13.66
N GLY A 72 10.07 1.09 13.49
CA GLY A 72 11.34 0.64 14.06
C GLY A 72 11.93 -0.62 13.39
N VAL A 73 11.24 -1.20 12.41
CA VAL A 73 11.65 -2.44 11.72
C VAL A 73 11.57 -2.25 10.21
N ALA A 74 12.60 -2.70 9.48
CA ALA A 74 12.60 -2.60 8.02
C ALA A 74 11.56 -3.53 7.38
N PHE A 75 10.82 -3.04 6.39
CA PHE A 75 9.94 -3.87 5.57
C PHE A 75 10.76 -4.51 4.44
N VAL A 76 10.98 -5.82 4.52
CA VAL A 76 11.76 -6.57 3.53
C VAL A 76 10.83 -7.49 2.75
N ALA A 77 10.73 -7.30 1.44
CA ALA A 77 9.92 -8.16 0.58
C ALA A 77 10.32 -9.64 0.75
N PRO A 78 9.37 -10.56 0.99
CA PRO A 78 9.68 -11.98 1.08
C PRO A 78 10.36 -12.46 -0.21
N PRO A 79 11.49 -13.19 -0.12
CA PRO A 79 12.11 -13.78 -1.30
C PRO A 79 11.22 -14.89 -1.85
N ASN A 80 11.33 -15.17 -3.16
CA ASN A 80 10.69 -16.34 -3.74
C ASN A 80 11.35 -17.61 -3.15
N PRO A 81 10.61 -18.48 -2.44
CA PRO A 81 11.17 -19.69 -1.83
C PRO A 81 11.58 -20.74 -2.88
N GLY A 82 11.22 -20.55 -4.15
CA GLY A 82 11.59 -21.43 -5.24
C GLY A 82 10.84 -22.77 -5.20
N PRO A 83 11.30 -23.76 -5.98
CA PRO A 83 10.66 -25.08 -6.01
C PRO A 83 10.75 -25.76 -4.66
N VAL A 84 9.75 -26.61 -4.36
CA VAL A 84 9.73 -27.42 -3.13
C VAL A 84 11.09 -28.10 -2.97
N PRO A 85 11.74 -28.00 -1.79
CA PRO A 85 12.96 -28.73 -1.55
C PRO A 85 12.69 -30.22 -1.72
N LEU A 86 13.20 -30.78 -2.82
CA LEU A 86 13.39 -32.22 -2.93
C LEU A 86 14.31 -32.62 -1.77
N ALA A 87 14.07 -33.76 -1.13
CA ALA A 87 14.92 -34.26 -0.05
C ALA A 87 16.38 -34.39 -0.54
N ARG A 88 17.14 -33.32 -0.42
CA ARG A 88 18.49 -33.16 -1.02
C ARG A 88 19.57 -33.72 -0.12
N ARG A 89 19.24 -34.06 1.12
CA ARG A 89 20.18 -34.59 2.10
C ARG A 89 19.96 -36.09 2.26
N PRO A 90 20.96 -36.94 1.98
CA PRO A 90 20.89 -38.31 2.47
C PRO A 90 20.76 -38.24 4.00
N PHE A 91 19.97 -39.14 4.59
CA PHE A 91 19.75 -39.29 6.04
C PHE A 91 18.73 -38.36 6.73
N MET A 92 17.90 -37.62 6.00
CA MET A 92 16.83 -36.83 6.62
C MET A 92 15.71 -37.73 7.17
N THR A 93 15.30 -37.51 8.42
CA THR A 93 14.16 -38.23 9.02
C THR A 93 12.84 -37.76 8.42
N PRO A 94 11.78 -38.58 8.44
CA PRO A 94 10.46 -38.17 7.97
C PRO A 94 9.92 -36.90 8.66
N ALA A 95 10.26 -36.70 9.93
CA ALA A 95 9.85 -35.51 10.70
C ALA A 95 10.57 -34.23 10.22
N GLU A 96 11.85 -34.33 9.89
CA GLU A 96 12.62 -33.20 9.36
C GLU A 96 12.14 -32.80 7.95
N ILE A 97 11.81 -33.78 7.10
CA ILE A 97 11.23 -33.53 5.77
C ILE A 97 9.89 -32.79 5.89
N GLU A 98 9.05 -33.17 6.85
CA GLU A 98 7.76 -32.53 7.06
C GLU A 98 7.93 -31.09 7.60
N ASN A 99 8.88 -30.86 8.51
CA ASN A 99 9.19 -29.52 8.99
C ASN A 99 9.71 -28.59 7.87
N GLU A 100 10.56 -29.10 6.97
CA GLU A 100 11.05 -28.34 5.82
C GLU A 100 9.92 -27.99 4.85
N ARG A 101 8.99 -28.92 4.61
CA ARG A 101 7.78 -28.66 3.81
C ARG A 101 6.86 -27.61 4.44
N GLN A 102 6.70 -27.63 5.76
CA GLN A 102 5.89 -26.64 6.47
C GLN A 102 6.51 -25.25 6.38
N THR A 103 7.84 -25.16 6.56
CA THR A 103 8.59 -23.90 6.43
C THR A 103 8.49 -23.34 5.01
N HIS A 104 8.78 -24.16 3.99
CA HIS A 104 8.67 -23.77 2.59
C HIS A 104 7.26 -23.30 2.23
N ARG A 105 6.22 -23.98 2.74
CA ARG A 105 4.84 -23.57 2.53
C ARG A 105 4.51 -22.25 3.21
N ALA A 106 4.99 -22.01 4.43
CA ALA A 106 4.79 -20.72 5.11
C ALA A 106 5.46 -19.56 4.34
N GLU A 107 6.67 -19.77 3.85
CA GLU A 107 7.40 -18.80 3.01
C GLU A 107 6.66 -18.53 1.68
N LEU A 108 6.13 -19.57 1.04
CA LEU A 108 5.36 -19.46 -0.19
C LEU A 108 4.06 -18.68 0.02
N VAL A 109 3.38 -18.92 1.14
CA VAL A 109 2.19 -18.16 1.52
C VAL A 109 2.54 -16.69 1.76
N ALA A 110 3.61 -16.38 2.48
CA ALA A 110 4.05 -15.01 2.71
C ALA A 110 4.41 -14.30 1.40
N PHE A 111 5.18 -14.95 0.53
CA PHE A 111 5.55 -14.44 -0.79
C PHE A 111 4.34 -14.14 -1.68
N GLN A 112 3.39 -15.07 -1.76
CA GLN A 112 2.18 -14.90 -2.56
C GLN A 112 1.25 -13.84 -1.98
N THR A 113 1.09 -13.80 -0.65
CA THR A 113 0.25 -12.80 0.02
C THR A 113 0.78 -11.39 -0.23
N TYR A 114 2.10 -11.20 -0.12
CA TYR A 114 2.76 -9.93 -0.46
C TYR A 114 2.45 -9.48 -1.89
N HIS A 115 2.65 -10.35 -2.88
CA HIS A 115 2.45 -10.00 -4.29
C HIS A 115 0.96 -9.81 -4.63
N ASN A 116 0.08 -10.61 -4.05
CA ASN A 116 -1.36 -10.48 -4.26
C ASN A 116 -1.90 -9.20 -3.62
N CYS A 117 -1.36 -8.79 -2.46
CA CYS A 117 -1.72 -7.53 -1.81
C CYS A 117 -1.26 -6.33 -2.64
N ASP A 118 0.00 -6.31 -3.10
CA ASP A 118 0.50 -5.23 -3.96
C ASP A 118 -0.31 -5.13 -5.27
N LYS A 119 -0.64 -6.26 -5.90
CA LYS A 119 -1.50 -6.27 -7.10
C LYS A 119 -2.92 -5.78 -6.82
N ALA A 120 -3.50 -6.14 -5.69
CA ALA A 120 -4.84 -5.68 -5.31
C ALA A 120 -4.86 -4.15 -5.14
N LEU A 121 -3.89 -3.58 -4.43
CA LEU A 121 -3.74 -2.13 -4.25
C LEU A 121 -3.44 -1.40 -5.57
N GLN A 122 -2.58 -1.97 -6.40
CA GLN A 122 -2.28 -1.45 -7.74
C GLN A 122 -3.55 -1.39 -8.60
N ASN A 123 -4.36 -2.45 -8.62
CA ASN A 123 -5.61 -2.49 -9.39
C ASN A 123 -6.61 -1.42 -8.92
N GLN A 124 -6.71 -1.18 -7.61
CA GLN A 124 -7.54 -0.09 -7.08
C GLN A 124 -7.06 1.28 -7.58
N LEU A 125 -5.74 1.53 -7.55
CA LEU A 125 -5.18 2.81 -7.97
C LEU A 125 -5.32 3.05 -9.49
N ILE A 126 -5.11 2.01 -10.30
CA ILE A 126 -5.32 2.07 -11.76
C ILE A 126 -6.80 2.35 -12.08
N THR A 127 -7.73 1.85 -11.28
CA THR A 127 -9.16 2.11 -11.47
C THR A 127 -9.56 3.52 -11.01
N ALA A 128 -8.87 4.06 -10.00
CA ALA A 128 -9.18 5.36 -9.40
C ALA A 128 -8.64 6.55 -10.20
N VAL A 129 -7.51 6.37 -10.90
CA VAL A 129 -6.81 7.45 -11.62
C VAL A 129 -6.88 7.22 -13.12
N GLU A 130 -7.21 8.26 -13.88
CA GLU A 130 -7.25 8.15 -15.34
C GLU A 130 -5.89 7.73 -15.92
N GLU A 131 -5.92 6.81 -16.90
CA GLU A 131 -4.72 6.18 -17.47
C GLU A 131 -3.69 7.21 -17.97
N ARG A 132 -4.14 8.34 -18.51
CA ARG A 132 -3.26 9.42 -19.01
C ARG A 132 -2.24 9.92 -17.97
N TYR A 133 -2.57 9.85 -16.68
CA TYR A 133 -1.72 10.33 -15.59
C TYR A 133 -0.77 9.25 -15.04
N ILE A 134 -1.00 7.98 -15.39
CA ILE A 134 -0.16 6.84 -14.98
C ILE A 134 0.57 6.17 -16.14
N LYS A 135 0.25 6.54 -17.39
CA LYS A 135 0.83 5.98 -18.62
C LYS A 135 2.35 6.04 -18.67
N GLY A 136 2.98 7.01 -18.00
CA GLY A 136 4.44 7.09 -17.87
C GLY A 136 5.09 5.87 -17.20
N LEU A 137 4.32 5.12 -16.42
CA LEU A 137 4.76 3.87 -15.77
C LEU A 137 4.53 2.63 -16.62
N HIS A 138 3.77 2.74 -17.71
CA HIS A 138 3.44 1.62 -18.59
C HIS A 138 4.66 1.20 -19.42
N GLN A 139 5.10 -0.04 -19.27
CA GLN A 139 6.16 -0.62 -20.10
C GLN A 139 5.56 -1.48 -21.22
N GLY A 140 6.04 -1.35 -22.46
CA GLY A 140 5.43 -2.04 -23.62
C GLY A 140 5.40 -3.56 -23.54
N ILE A 141 6.34 -4.19 -22.80
CA ILE A 141 6.45 -5.66 -22.71
C ILE A 141 5.72 -6.22 -21.48
N VAL A 142 5.80 -5.54 -20.34
CA VAL A 142 5.31 -6.05 -19.04
C VAL A 142 4.14 -5.25 -18.47
N GLY A 143 3.70 -4.21 -19.18
CA GLY A 143 2.68 -3.27 -18.73
C GLY A 143 3.07 -2.60 -17.43
N TYR A 144 2.17 -2.68 -16.44
CA TYR A 144 2.35 -2.15 -15.09
C TYR A 144 2.94 -3.16 -14.08
N SER A 145 3.16 -4.41 -14.49
CA SER A 145 3.42 -5.54 -13.59
C SER A 145 4.76 -5.47 -12.83
N ASN A 146 5.72 -4.66 -13.30
CA ASN A 146 7.05 -4.53 -12.71
C ASN A 146 7.19 -3.34 -11.74
N ARG A 147 6.09 -2.66 -11.42
CA ARG A 147 6.08 -1.49 -10.54
C ARG A 147 5.24 -1.81 -9.31
N THR A 148 5.76 -1.45 -8.14
CA THR A 148 5.00 -1.57 -6.87
C THR A 148 3.99 -0.44 -6.74
N THR A 149 2.99 -0.61 -5.89
CA THR A 149 1.99 0.43 -5.58
C THR A 149 2.65 1.74 -5.15
N TYR A 150 3.70 1.70 -4.31
CA TYR A 150 4.48 2.87 -3.95
C TYR A 150 5.03 3.64 -5.17
N LYS A 151 5.48 2.95 -6.23
CA LYS A 151 6.00 3.62 -7.44
C LYS A 151 4.92 4.39 -8.19
N PHE A 152 3.67 3.95 -8.15
CA PHE A 152 2.55 4.72 -8.69
C PHE A 152 2.32 5.99 -7.89
N LEU A 153 2.23 5.86 -6.56
CA LEU A 153 2.06 7.01 -5.67
C LEU A 153 3.19 8.02 -5.81
N ALA A 154 4.44 7.55 -5.82
CA ALA A 154 5.62 8.38 -6.01
C ALA A 154 5.62 9.12 -7.36
N HIS A 155 5.21 8.47 -8.44
CA HIS A 155 5.05 9.11 -9.75
C HIS A 155 3.98 10.20 -9.72
N LEU A 156 2.82 9.92 -9.11
CA LEU A 156 1.74 10.91 -8.99
C LEU A 156 2.19 12.14 -8.20
N TYR A 157 2.86 11.95 -7.05
CA TYR A 157 3.41 13.06 -6.28
C TYR A 157 4.48 13.85 -7.06
N ALA A 158 5.38 13.17 -7.75
CA ALA A 158 6.46 13.82 -8.48
C ALA A 158 5.97 14.69 -9.65
N HIS A 159 4.91 14.26 -10.35
CA HIS A 159 4.41 14.96 -11.54
C HIS A 159 3.22 15.88 -11.28
N TYR A 160 2.40 15.58 -10.28
CA TYR A 160 1.12 16.26 -10.05
C TYR A 160 0.92 16.75 -8.62
N GLY A 161 1.75 16.33 -7.67
CA GLY A 161 1.73 16.78 -6.28
C GLY A 161 2.38 18.16 -6.06
N ILE A 162 2.43 19.01 -7.09
CA ILE A 162 3.05 20.33 -7.00
C ILE A 162 2.12 21.27 -6.24
N ILE A 163 2.56 21.75 -5.08
CA ILE A 163 1.84 22.77 -4.32
C ILE A 163 2.14 24.14 -4.93
N THR A 164 1.13 24.75 -5.55
CA THR A 164 1.26 26.08 -6.15
C THR A 164 1.03 27.19 -5.11
N PRO A 165 1.54 28.42 -5.34
CA PRO A 165 1.26 29.55 -4.47
C PRO A 165 -0.23 29.86 -4.30
N SER A 166 -1.04 29.60 -5.34
CA SER A 166 -2.50 29.77 -5.26
C SER A 166 -3.15 28.78 -4.30
N MET A 167 -2.73 27.51 -4.31
CA MET A 167 -3.20 26.50 -3.35
C MET A 167 -2.83 26.87 -1.91
N LEU A 168 -1.62 27.41 -1.69
CA LEU A 168 -1.22 27.92 -0.38
C LEU A 168 -2.09 29.10 0.07
N GLN A 169 -2.48 29.97 -0.85
CA GLN A 169 -3.33 31.12 -0.54
C GLN A 169 -4.77 30.70 -0.20
N GLU A 170 -5.30 29.69 -0.90
CA GLU A 170 -6.60 29.08 -0.58
C GLU A 170 -6.58 28.37 0.77
N SER A 171 -5.52 27.60 1.07
CA SER A 171 -5.27 27.00 2.38
C SER A 171 -5.22 28.05 3.48
N TYR A 172 -4.44 29.13 3.28
CA TYR A 172 -4.37 30.24 4.23
C TYR A 172 -5.73 30.92 4.44
N ALA A 173 -6.53 31.06 3.37
CA ALA A 173 -7.89 31.59 3.48
C ALA A 173 -8.81 30.65 4.29
N LYS A 174 -8.65 29.32 4.19
CA LYS A 174 -9.35 28.34 5.04
C LYS A 174 -8.92 28.45 6.51
N MET A 175 -7.62 28.58 6.78
CA MET A 175 -7.09 28.74 8.15
C MET A 175 -7.59 30.02 8.84
N THR A 176 -7.79 31.09 8.07
CA THR A 176 -8.19 32.41 8.61
C THR A 176 -9.71 32.62 8.67
N GLN A 177 -10.52 31.63 8.29
CA GLN A 177 -11.98 31.74 8.45
C GLN A 177 -12.35 31.92 9.93
N PRO A 178 -13.31 32.81 10.24
CA PRO A 178 -13.66 33.13 11.61
C PRO A 178 -14.28 31.92 12.31
N TYR A 179 -13.74 31.59 13.48
CA TYR A 179 -14.27 30.56 14.37
C TYR A 179 -15.61 30.98 14.97
N ASN A 180 -16.59 30.08 14.96
CA ASN A 180 -17.85 30.27 15.66
C ASN A 180 -17.73 29.80 17.13
N PRO A 181 -17.74 30.71 18.13
CA PRO A 181 -17.59 30.34 19.54
C PRO A 181 -18.75 29.53 20.12
N ALA A 182 -19.87 29.38 19.39
CA ALA A 182 -20.97 28.50 19.75
C ALA A 182 -20.73 27.02 19.38
N MET A 183 -19.73 26.73 18.54
CA MET A 183 -19.34 25.37 18.16
C MET A 183 -18.30 24.82 19.15
N PRO A 184 -18.15 23.49 19.27
CA PRO A 184 -17.04 22.90 20.01
C PRO A 184 -15.69 23.31 19.41
N ILE A 185 -14.71 23.58 20.28
CA ILE A 185 -13.34 23.94 19.87
C ILE A 185 -12.68 22.89 18.96
N LYS A 186 -13.13 21.63 19.04
CA LYS A 186 -12.67 20.57 18.12
C LYS A 186 -12.88 20.93 16.65
N MET A 187 -13.97 21.62 16.31
CA MET A 187 -14.24 22.03 14.92
C MET A 187 -13.25 23.08 14.43
N PHE A 188 -12.69 23.90 15.32
CA PHE A 188 -11.60 24.81 14.98
C PHE A 188 -10.31 24.05 14.66
N PHE A 189 -9.98 23.03 15.46
CA PHE A 189 -8.81 22.19 15.17
C PHE A 189 -9.00 21.42 13.86
N GLU A 190 -10.18 20.86 13.59
CA GLU A 190 -10.50 20.20 12.32
C GLU A 190 -10.38 21.16 11.13
N GLN A 191 -10.78 22.43 11.28
CA GLN A 191 -10.60 23.45 10.25
C GLN A 191 -9.12 23.74 9.98
N LEU A 192 -8.28 23.81 11.02
CA LEU A 192 -6.84 24.01 10.87
C LEU A 192 -6.13 22.79 10.28
N GLU A 193 -6.58 21.58 10.60
CA GLU A 193 -6.04 20.32 10.07
C GLU A 193 -6.43 20.06 8.61
N ALA A 194 -7.59 20.58 8.17
CA ALA A 194 -8.10 20.42 6.81
C ALA A 194 -7.60 21.49 5.82
N ALA A 195 -6.85 22.48 6.30
CA ALA A 195 -6.28 23.56 5.50
C ALA A 195 -4.85 23.26 5.09
#